data_AF-A0A943JSR8-F1
#
_entry.id   AF-A0A943JSR8-F1
#
_cell.length_a   1.000
_cell.length_b   1.000
_cell.length_c   1.000
_cell.angle_alpha   90.00
_cell.angle_beta   90.00
_cell.angle_gamma   90.00
#
_symmetry.space_group_name_H-M   'P 1'
#
loop_
_entity.id
_entity.type
_entity.pdbx_description
1 polymer ?
#
loop_
_entity_poly.entity_id
_entity_poly.type
_entity_poly.pdbx_seq_one_letter_code
_entity_poly.pdbx_strand_id
1 'polypeptide(L)'
;MLFYLDKELAKQGIAKCIAVSETLIDKQELEERKLCFNVKEILIFEGNDIPHKFKFNENLDNIEEFIEVEEQSALFAEDKALQTESESDFDESISIDINKQYFYIDKEYADQNFQSQIIAVFQKPLKNPAKYFNKEVYCHIGKDIPFYITIEKDKIREATEFEKYQRKQRVLEENEYVSDNQILTYDTTFEYIDHQGIKQTKTRKQLVDEKIITLESEKEKARAEREKGLQALDLYDKAVLRGDIVETPEGKISRDNYRTAWLELPNNYVDVMIPIETLYPIAPAAIKYFA
;
A
#
# COMPACT_ATOMS: atom_id res chain seq x y z
N MET A 1 -26.38 18.99 35.76
CA MET A 1 -26.17 17.53 35.88
C MET A 1 -25.22 17.28 37.05
N LEU A 2 -25.43 16.19 37.79
CA LEU A 2 -24.56 15.78 38.90
C LEU A 2 -23.55 14.73 38.40
N PHE A 3 -22.28 15.07 38.50
CA PHE A 3 -21.16 14.21 38.14
C PHE A 3 -20.52 13.66 39.41
N TYR A 4 -20.42 12.34 39.50
CA TYR A 4 -19.80 11.64 40.63
C TYR A 4 -18.38 11.26 40.21
N LEU A 5 -17.40 11.99 40.74
CA LEU A 5 -15.99 11.88 40.40
C LEU A 5 -15.21 11.16 41.49
N ASP A 6 -14.11 10.50 41.12
CA ASP A 6 -13.15 9.97 42.07
C ASP A 6 -12.40 11.13 42.75
N LYS A 7 -12.54 11.25 44.08
CA LYS A 7 -11.97 12.35 44.86
C LYS A 7 -10.43 12.29 44.92
N GLU A 8 -9.83 11.10 44.92
CA GLU A 8 -8.37 10.97 44.98
C GLU A 8 -7.74 11.41 43.65
N LEU A 9 -8.36 11.05 42.52
CA LEU A 9 -7.90 11.44 41.19
C LEU A 9 -8.22 12.91 40.85
N ALA A 10 -9.36 13.42 41.35
CA ALA A 10 -9.70 14.83 41.22
C ALA A 10 -8.66 15.76 41.88
N LYS A 11 -8.09 15.36 43.03
CA LYS A 11 -6.97 16.08 43.68
C LYS A 11 -5.72 16.17 42.79
N GLN A 12 -5.53 15.20 41.90
CA GLN A 12 -4.43 15.14 40.95
C GLN A 12 -4.74 15.85 39.62
N GLY A 13 -5.92 16.48 39.49
CA GLY A 13 -6.37 17.16 38.27
C GLY A 13 -6.93 16.21 37.19
N ILE A 14 -7.28 14.98 37.56
CA ILE A 14 -7.79 13.96 36.63
C ILE A 14 -9.27 13.73 36.89
N ALA A 15 -10.13 14.01 35.90
CA ALA A 15 -11.57 13.73 35.98
C ALA A 15 -11.86 12.28 35.63
N LYS A 16 -11.96 11.41 36.64
CA LYS A 16 -12.52 10.06 36.47
C LYS A 16 -13.98 10.08 36.95
N CYS A 17 -14.91 10.11 35.99
CA CYS A 17 -16.35 10.05 36.28
C CYS A 17 -16.85 8.61 36.42
N ILE A 18 -17.60 8.38 37.49
CA ILE A 18 -18.13 7.07 37.88
C ILE A 18 -19.62 6.99 37.55
N ALA A 19 -20.34 8.12 37.64
CA ALA A 19 -21.74 8.22 37.30
C ALA A 19 -22.12 9.67 36.92
N VAL A 20 -23.12 9.79 36.05
CA VAL A 20 -23.79 11.06 35.73
C VAL A 20 -25.27 10.85 35.98
N SER A 21 -25.90 11.75 36.72
CA SER A 21 -27.34 11.70 36.97
C SER A 21 -27.92 13.10 37.03
N GLU A 22 -29.18 13.24 36.60
CA GLU A 22 -29.95 14.48 36.71
C GLU A 22 -30.51 14.67 38.13
N THR A 23 -30.60 13.59 38.91
CA THR A 23 -31.09 13.59 40.30
C THR A 23 -30.10 12.89 41.23
N LEU A 24 -30.20 13.11 42.54
CA LEU A 24 -29.31 12.45 43.51
C LEU A 24 -29.52 10.93 43.45
N ILE A 25 -28.43 10.19 43.23
CA ILE A 25 -28.43 8.72 43.15
C ILE A 25 -28.65 8.15 44.56
N ASP A 26 -29.41 7.06 44.64
CA ASP A 26 -29.68 6.39 45.91
C ASP A 26 -28.39 5.79 46.52
N LYS A 27 -28.28 5.81 47.86
CA LYS A 27 -27.02 5.49 48.55
C LYS A 27 -26.52 4.07 48.27
N GLN A 28 -27.45 3.13 48.07
CA GLN A 28 -27.11 1.73 47.78
C GLN A 28 -26.50 1.56 46.38
N GLU A 29 -27.04 2.27 45.39
CA GLU A 29 -26.54 2.26 44.00
C GLU A 29 -25.17 2.95 43.88
N LEU A 30 -24.92 3.97 44.71
CA LEU A 30 -23.63 4.66 44.77
C LEU A 30 -22.52 3.75 45.33
N GLU A 31 -22.80 2.95 46.38
CA GLU A 31 -21.82 2.02 46.97
C GLU A 31 -21.48 0.85 46.02
N GLU A 32 -22.45 0.35 45.25
CA GLU A 32 -22.18 -0.66 44.20
C GLU A 32 -21.25 -0.10 43.12
N ARG A 33 -21.47 1.16 42.69
CA ARG A 33 -20.60 1.81 41.72
C ARG A 33 -19.20 2.08 42.26
N LYS A 34 -19.05 2.43 43.55
CA LYS A 34 -17.73 2.53 44.20
C LYS A 34 -16.95 1.21 44.10
N LEU A 35 -17.63 0.08 44.35
CA LEU A 35 -17.01 -1.24 44.29
C LEU A 35 -16.61 -1.61 42.86
N CYS A 36 -17.47 -1.34 41.87
CA CYS A 36 -17.20 -1.62 40.46
C CYS A 36 -16.03 -0.81 39.88
N PHE A 37 -15.89 0.46 40.27
CA PHE A 37 -14.82 1.34 39.76
C PHE A 37 -13.60 1.44 40.68
N ASN A 38 -13.62 0.69 41.79
CA ASN A 38 -12.60 0.62 42.84
C ASN A 38 -12.25 2.01 43.43
N VAL A 39 -13.27 2.80 43.75
CA VAL A 39 -13.15 4.17 44.25
C VAL A 39 -13.58 4.25 45.72
N LYS A 40 -12.77 4.87 46.57
CA LYS A 40 -13.04 4.98 48.01
C LYS A 40 -13.84 6.22 48.38
N GLU A 41 -13.46 7.37 47.84
CA GLU A 41 -14.08 8.67 48.12
C GLU A 41 -14.61 9.29 46.83
N ILE A 42 -15.82 9.84 46.89
CA ILE A 42 -16.49 10.46 45.75
C ILE A 42 -16.62 11.95 45.99
N LEU A 43 -16.39 12.72 44.92
CA LEU A 43 -16.68 14.14 44.82
C LEU A 43 -17.91 14.34 43.92
N ILE A 44 -18.86 15.18 44.34
CA ILE A 44 -20.03 15.51 43.53
C ILE A 44 -19.83 16.89 42.93
N PHE A 45 -19.75 16.95 41.61
CA PHE A 45 -19.67 18.19 40.85
C PHE A 45 -21.01 18.48 40.16
N GLU A 46 -21.54 19.68 40.35
CA GLU A 46 -22.76 20.13 39.68
C GLU A 46 -22.39 21.05 38.51
N GLY A 47 -22.72 20.65 37.29
CA GLY A 47 -22.42 21.43 36.08
C GLY A 47 -23.14 20.91 34.84
N ASN A 48 -22.91 21.53 33.69
CA ASN A 48 -23.38 21.04 32.41
C ASN A 48 -22.43 19.99 31.81
N ASP A 49 -21.13 20.12 32.08
CA ASP A 49 -20.08 19.19 31.70
C ASP A 49 -18.90 19.29 32.69
N ILE A 50 -18.01 18.30 32.72
CA ILE A 50 -16.81 18.34 33.55
C ILE A 50 -15.74 19.22 32.86
N PRO A 51 -15.17 20.24 33.52
CA PRO A 51 -14.22 21.15 32.88
C PRO A 51 -12.98 20.44 32.31
N HIS A 52 -12.45 20.91 31.18
CA HIS A 52 -11.27 20.33 30.52
C HIS A 52 -9.97 20.47 31.34
N LYS A 53 -9.86 21.53 32.15
CA LYS A 53 -8.77 21.75 33.11
C LYS A 53 -9.36 22.26 34.41
N PHE A 54 -9.05 21.62 35.52
CA PHE A 54 -9.62 21.99 36.80
C PHE A 54 -8.66 21.72 37.95
N LYS A 55 -8.83 22.47 39.05
CA LYS A 55 -8.08 22.29 40.29
C LYS A 55 -9.05 21.96 41.40
N PHE A 56 -8.69 20.99 42.23
CA PHE A 56 -9.44 20.67 43.43
C PHE A 56 -9.27 21.77 44.48
N ASN A 57 -10.37 22.38 44.93
CA ASN A 57 -10.37 23.35 46.02
C ASN A 57 -10.67 22.64 47.34
N GLU A 58 -9.66 22.54 48.22
CA GLU A 58 -9.76 21.86 49.52
C GLU A 58 -10.74 22.54 50.48
N ASN A 59 -11.01 23.85 50.32
CA ASN A 59 -11.88 24.61 51.22
C ASN A 59 -13.37 24.42 50.93
N LEU A 60 -13.72 24.19 49.66
CA LEU A 60 -15.11 24.03 49.20
C LEU A 60 -15.48 22.57 48.93
N ASP A 61 -14.52 21.64 49.08
CA ASP A 61 -14.62 20.23 48.71
C ASP A 61 -15.28 20.05 47.33
N ASN A 62 -14.80 20.85 46.36
CA ASN A 62 -15.34 20.89 45.00
C ASN A 62 -14.21 21.20 43.99
N ILE A 63 -14.50 20.92 42.72
CA ILE A 63 -13.61 21.23 41.60
C ILE A 63 -13.93 22.63 41.08
N GLU A 64 -12.90 23.44 40.89
CA GLU A 64 -12.98 24.74 40.21
C GLU A 64 -12.29 24.65 38.85
N GLU A 65 -12.94 25.20 37.83
CA GLU A 65 -12.36 25.34 36.50
C GLU A 65 -11.14 26.26 36.56
N PHE A 66 -10.01 25.76 36.08
CA PHE A 66 -8.76 26.52 36.06
C PHE A 66 -8.75 27.41 34.82
N ILE A 67 -9.15 28.67 35.00
CA ILE A 67 -8.94 29.72 34.01
C ILE A 67 -7.54 30.29 34.29
N GLU A 68 -6.60 30.16 33.35
CA GLU A 68 -5.32 30.88 33.41
C GLU A 68 -5.61 32.38 33.33
N VAL A 69 -5.69 33.03 34.49
CA VAL A 69 -5.69 34.49 34.60
C VAL A 69 -4.25 34.93 34.47
N GLU A 70 -3.87 35.51 33.34
CA GLU A 70 -2.67 36.34 33.27
C GLU A 70 -2.86 37.50 34.26
N GLU A 71 -2.05 37.52 35.33
CA GLU A 71 -1.99 38.65 36.26
C GLU A 71 -1.47 39.89 35.53
N GLN A 72 -2.39 40.72 35.01
CA GLN A 72 -2.07 42.09 34.63
C GLN A 72 -2.14 42.97 35.88
N SER A 73 -0.98 43.51 36.26
CA SER A 73 -0.82 44.49 37.32
C SER A 73 -1.74 45.69 37.12
N ALA A 74 -2.57 45.96 38.13
CA ALA A 74 -3.55 47.04 38.15
C ALA A 74 -2.89 48.44 38.15
N LEU A 75 -3.25 49.27 37.17
CA LEU A 75 -3.23 50.75 37.26
C LEU A 75 -4.40 51.31 36.44
N PHE A 76 -5.49 51.55 37.15
CA PHE A 76 -6.59 52.50 36.94
C PHE A 76 -6.97 52.99 35.54
N ALA A 77 -8.26 52.73 35.25
CA ALA A 77 -9.28 53.62 34.68
C ALA A 77 -9.38 53.77 33.16
N GLU A 78 -10.51 53.23 32.68
CA GLU A 78 -11.38 53.77 31.62
C GLU A 78 -10.73 54.03 30.26
N ASP A 79 -10.84 53.07 29.35
CA ASP A 79 -11.74 53.31 28.21
C ASP A 79 -12.04 52.03 27.40
N LYS A 80 -13.30 51.94 26.98
CA LYS A 80 -13.83 50.98 26.01
C LYS A 80 -13.12 51.14 24.66
N ALA A 81 -12.03 50.43 24.44
CA ALA A 81 -11.52 50.13 23.09
C ALA A 81 -10.36 49.14 23.20
N LEU A 82 -10.64 47.84 23.13
CA LEU A 82 -9.87 46.85 22.38
C LEU A 82 -10.57 45.49 22.55
N GLN A 83 -11.64 45.29 21.77
CA GLN A 83 -11.80 44.00 21.14
C GLN A 83 -10.60 43.86 20.19
N THR A 84 -9.45 43.37 20.66
CA THR A 84 -8.54 42.69 19.75
C THR A 84 -9.24 41.40 19.42
N GLU A 85 -9.93 41.43 18.28
CA GLU A 85 -10.32 40.26 17.51
C GLU A 85 -9.24 39.19 17.72
N SER A 86 -9.60 38.06 18.34
CA SER A 86 -8.74 36.89 18.29
C SER A 86 -8.66 36.51 16.82
N GLU A 87 -7.67 37.05 16.11
CA GLU A 87 -7.45 36.75 14.71
C GLU A 87 -7.37 35.24 14.59
N SER A 88 -8.35 34.65 13.92
CA SER A 88 -8.37 33.22 13.65
C SER A 88 -7.04 32.81 13.01
N ASP A 89 -6.38 31.80 13.58
CA ASP A 89 -5.13 31.23 13.07
C ASP A 89 -5.33 30.59 11.68
N PHE A 90 -6.58 30.32 11.32
CA PHE A 90 -6.99 29.76 10.05
C PHE A 90 -7.28 30.86 9.03
N ASP A 91 -7.02 30.55 7.75
CA ASP A 91 -7.37 31.44 6.67
C ASP A 91 -8.88 31.35 6.38
N GLU A 92 -9.61 32.34 6.90
CA GLU A 92 -11.07 32.43 6.73
C GLU A 92 -11.50 32.83 5.33
N SER A 93 -10.58 33.29 4.47
CA SER A 93 -10.90 33.60 3.08
C SER A 93 -11.16 32.35 2.23
N ILE A 94 -10.78 31.17 2.74
CA ILE A 94 -10.90 29.90 2.04
C ILE A 94 -12.13 29.14 2.56
N SER A 95 -13.05 28.85 1.63
CA SER A 95 -14.22 28.03 1.92
C SER A 95 -13.84 26.57 2.20
N ILE A 96 -14.60 25.92 3.10
CA ILE A 96 -14.38 24.52 3.44
C ILE A 96 -14.73 23.65 2.23
N ASP A 97 -13.75 22.96 1.69
CA ASP A 97 -13.94 21.95 0.64
C ASP A 97 -13.80 20.57 1.27
N ILE A 98 -14.89 19.80 1.31
CA ILE A 98 -14.94 18.46 1.90
C ILE A 98 -13.91 17.51 1.25
N ASN A 99 -13.48 17.80 0.02
CA ASN A 99 -12.50 16.99 -0.70
C ASN A 99 -11.05 17.38 -0.47
N LYS A 100 -10.77 18.46 0.27
CA LYS A 100 -9.41 18.95 0.52
C LYS A 100 -9.11 18.96 2.01
N GLN A 101 -8.07 18.23 2.39
CA GLN A 101 -7.49 18.28 3.71
C GLN A 101 -6.08 18.85 3.63
N TYR A 102 -5.72 19.61 4.66
CA TYR A 102 -4.41 20.24 4.80
C TYR A 102 -3.64 19.43 5.84
N PHE A 103 -2.63 18.70 5.36
CA PHE A 103 -1.72 17.90 6.17
C PHE A 103 -0.48 18.73 6.49
N TYR A 104 -0.16 18.84 7.78
CA TYR A 104 1.06 19.52 8.24
C TYR A 104 2.07 18.48 8.67
N ILE A 105 3.26 18.56 8.08
CA ILE A 105 4.33 17.57 8.23
C ILE A 105 5.53 18.25 8.88
N ASP A 106 6.17 17.54 9.79
CA ASP A 106 7.43 17.97 10.38
C ASP A 106 8.53 18.06 9.32
N LYS A 107 9.06 19.26 9.10
CA LYS A 107 10.09 19.52 8.09
C LYS A 107 11.41 18.84 8.44
N GLU A 108 11.85 18.92 9.70
CA GLU A 108 13.12 18.33 10.13
C GLU A 108 13.10 16.82 9.95
N TYR A 109 12.00 16.17 10.34
CA TYR A 109 11.84 14.74 10.17
C TYR A 109 11.74 14.33 8.69
N ALA A 110 10.99 15.09 7.89
CA ALA A 110 10.82 14.82 6.46
C ALA A 110 12.14 14.92 5.68
N ASP A 111 12.97 15.92 5.99
CA ASP A 111 14.26 16.14 5.34
C ASP A 111 15.30 15.07 5.72
N GLN A 112 15.25 14.58 6.96
CA GLN A 112 16.19 13.55 7.45
C GLN A 112 15.80 12.14 7.02
N ASN A 113 14.52 11.79 7.15
CA ASN A 113 14.04 10.42 7.01
C ASN A 113 13.28 10.16 5.70
N PHE A 114 12.97 11.20 4.93
CA PHE A 114 12.15 11.11 3.70
C PHE A 114 10.79 10.44 3.93
N GLN A 115 10.20 10.70 5.10
CA GLN A 115 8.95 10.13 5.56
C GLN A 115 7.98 11.22 6.00
N SER A 116 6.69 11.02 5.77
CA SER A 116 5.64 11.94 6.20
C SER A 116 5.28 11.70 7.67
N GLN A 117 5.92 12.43 8.58
CA GLN A 117 5.45 12.52 9.96
C GLN A 117 4.39 13.61 10.10
N ILE A 118 3.12 13.21 10.12
CA ILE A 118 1.98 14.12 10.24
C ILE A 118 1.90 14.64 11.68
N ILE A 119 1.85 15.98 11.81
CA ILE A 119 1.64 16.67 13.08
C ILE A 119 0.15 16.90 13.31
N ALA A 120 -0.54 17.40 12.28
CA ALA A 120 -1.96 17.72 12.33
C ALA A 120 -2.58 17.69 10.94
N VAL A 121 -3.91 17.51 10.91
CA VAL A 121 -4.72 17.55 9.69
C VAL A 121 -5.90 18.47 9.93
N PHE A 122 -6.11 19.45 9.04
CA PHE A 122 -7.20 20.40 9.14
C PHE A 122 -8.00 20.49 7.84
N GLN A 123 -9.26 20.91 7.93
CA GLN A 123 -10.10 21.18 6.75
C GLN A 123 -9.83 22.57 6.15
N LYS A 124 -9.17 23.45 6.90
CA LYS A 124 -8.77 24.79 6.48
C LYS A 124 -7.27 24.97 6.62
N PRO A 125 -6.64 25.78 5.77
CA PRO A 125 -5.24 26.11 5.92
C PRO A 125 -5.02 27.10 7.07
N LEU A 126 -3.83 27.06 7.66
CA LEU A 126 -3.35 28.00 8.66
C LEU A 126 -2.71 29.20 7.95
N LYS A 127 -2.91 30.41 8.47
CA LYS A 127 -2.27 31.64 7.96
C LYS A 127 -0.76 31.61 8.14
N ASN A 128 -0.31 31.14 9.31
CA ASN A 128 1.11 31.02 9.63
C ASN A 128 1.41 29.70 10.35
N PRO A 129 1.63 28.60 9.60
CA PRO A 129 1.86 27.27 10.16
C PRO A 129 3.08 27.23 11.10
N ALA A 130 4.15 27.94 10.76
CA ALA A 130 5.40 27.90 11.53
C ALA A 130 5.24 28.52 12.92
N LYS A 131 4.48 29.62 13.01
CA LYS A 131 4.13 30.25 14.29
C LYS A 131 3.18 29.37 15.12
N TYR A 132 2.21 28.74 14.47
CA TYR A 132 1.22 27.89 15.15
C TYR A 132 1.86 26.68 15.84
N PHE A 133 2.79 26.00 15.17
CA PHE A 133 3.48 24.83 15.73
C PHE A 133 4.79 25.15 16.45
N ASN A 134 5.22 26.42 16.45
CA ASN A 134 6.55 26.85 16.90
C ASN A 134 7.72 26.08 16.25
N LYS A 135 7.53 25.64 14.99
CA LYS A 135 8.55 24.92 14.20
C LYS A 135 8.23 24.98 12.71
N GLU A 136 9.22 24.76 11.86
CA GLU A 136 9.00 24.71 10.42
C GLU A 136 8.22 23.45 10.02
N VAL A 137 7.22 23.61 9.16
CA VAL A 137 6.36 22.53 8.70
C VAL A 137 6.11 22.63 7.21
N TYR A 138 5.98 21.49 6.54
CA TYR A 138 5.46 21.44 5.19
C TYR A 138 3.94 21.27 5.19
N CYS A 139 3.28 21.87 4.21
CA CYS A 139 1.83 21.74 4.00
C CYS A 139 1.56 20.94 2.73
N HIS A 140 0.84 19.82 2.85
CA HIS A 140 0.36 19.03 1.73
C HIS A 140 -1.17 19.11 1.63
N ILE A 141 -1.69 19.30 0.42
CA ILE A 141 -3.13 19.39 0.17
C ILE A 141 -3.55 18.13 -0.57
N GLY A 142 -4.44 17.35 0.04
CA GLY A 142 -4.86 16.07 -0.52
C GLY A 142 -6.00 15.42 0.26
N LYS A 143 -6.32 14.17 -0.10
CA LYS A 143 -7.20 13.31 0.69
C LYS A 143 -6.40 12.40 1.64
N ASP A 144 -5.18 12.09 1.26
CA ASP A 144 -4.26 11.23 1.98
C ASP A 144 -2.83 11.65 1.62
N ILE A 145 -1.85 11.15 2.38
CA ILE A 145 -0.44 11.43 2.17
C ILE A 145 0.39 10.13 2.16
N PRO A 146 1.26 9.92 1.15
CA PRO A 146 2.13 8.75 1.12
C PRO A 146 3.12 8.77 2.29
N PHE A 147 3.43 7.59 2.84
CA PHE A 147 4.39 7.46 3.95
C PHE A 147 5.82 7.85 3.54
N TYR A 148 6.27 7.38 2.38
CA TYR A 148 7.58 7.75 1.80
C TYR A 148 7.41 8.89 0.82
N ILE A 149 8.12 9.99 1.07
CA ILE A 149 7.94 11.24 0.33
C ILE A 149 9.23 11.72 -0.32
N THR A 150 9.06 12.53 -1.36
CA THR A 150 10.13 13.33 -1.96
C THR A 150 9.66 14.77 -2.04
N ILE A 151 10.53 15.69 -1.60
CA ILE A 151 10.26 17.12 -1.56
C ILE A 151 10.95 17.79 -2.75
N GLU A 152 10.17 18.41 -3.63
CA GLU A 152 10.65 19.16 -4.78
C GLU A 152 10.11 20.59 -4.72
N LYS A 153 10.98 21.59 -4.50
CA LYS A 153 10.59 23.01 -4.41
C LYS A 153 9.41 23.23 -3.46
N ASP A 154 9.52 22.68 -2.25
CA ASP A 154 8.49 22.71 -1.19
C ASP A 154 7.17 21.98 -1.52
N LYS A 155 7.12 21.20 -2.59
CA LYS A 155 6.00 20.31 -2.90
C LYS A 155 6.34 18.88 -2.51
N ILE A 156 5.43 18.25 -1.79
CA ILE A 156 5.53 16.85 -1.39
C ILE A 156 4.83 15.98 -2.42
N ARG A 157 5.58 15.00 -2.93
CA ARG A 157 5.05 13.90 -3.74
C ARG A 157 5.44 12.55 -3.13
N GLU A 158 4.79 11.50 -3.60
CA GLU A 158 5.23 10.14 -3.30
C GLU A 158 6.65 9.90 -3.82
N ALA A 159 7.48 9.25 -3.00
CA ALA A 159 8.79 8.79 -3.43
C ALA A 159 8.66 7.69 -4.50
N THR A 160 9.47 7.73 -5.55
CA THR A 160 9.49 6.64 -6.53
C THR A 160 10.09 5.38 -5.91
N GLU A 161 9.77 4.20 -6.46
CA GLU A 161 10.33 2.93 -5.97
C GLU A 161 11.87 2.91 -6.03
N PHE A 162 12.45 3.55 -7.04
CA PHE A 162 13.89 3.74 -7.13
C PHE A 162 14.46 4.62 -6.02
N GLU A 163 13.79 5.73 -5.68
CA GLU A 163 14.17 6.59 -4.54
C GLU A 163 14.09 5.84 -3.21
N LYS A 164 13.03 5.05 -3.00
CA LYS A 164 12.88 4.18 -1.81
C LYS A 164 14.04 3.17 -1.73
N TYR A 165 14.45 2.58 -2.86
CA TYR A 165 15.60 1.68 -2.93
C TYR A 165 16.93 2.38 -2.62
N GLN A 166 17.21 3.54 -3.24
CA GLN A 166 18.43 4.31 -2.97
C GLN A 166 18.59 4.68 -1.49
N ARG A 167 17.47 4.96 -0.82
CA ARG A 167 17.40 5.30 0.62
C ARG A 167 17.40 4.08 1.53
N LYS A 168 17.53 2.86 0.99
CA LYS A 168 17.46 1.58 1.73
C LYS A 168 16.15 1.39 2.52
N GLN A 169 15.08 2.07 2.09
CA GLN A 169 13.72 1.90 2.62
C GLN A 169 13.02 0.69 1.97
N ARG A 170 13.57 0.20 0.86
CA ARG A 170 13.15 -0.98 0.11
C ARG A 170 14.38 -1.80 -0.29
N VAL A 171 14.21 -3.11 -0.36
CA VAL A 171 15.17 -4.06 -0.95
C VAL A 171 14.60 -4.57 -2.28
N LEU A 172 15.48 -4.89 -3.24
CA LEU A 172 15.07 -5.50 -4.50
C LEU A 172 14.71 -6.97 -4.25
N GLU A 173 13.64 -7.41 -4.89
CA GLU A 173 13.31 -8.83 -4.99
C GLU A 173 14.27 -9.54 -5.96
N GLU A 174 14.33 -10.88 -5.91
CA GLU A 174 15.27 -11.66 -6.74
C GLU A 174 15.10 -11.44 -8.25
N ASN A 175 13.86 -11.18 -8.67
CA ASN A 175 13.47 -10.96 -10.06
C ASN A 175 13.49 -9.47 -10.46
N GLU A 176 14.09 -8.60 -9.65
CA GLU A 176 14.16 -7.15 -9.89
C GLU A 176 15.60 -6.68 -10.06
N TYR A 177 15.77 -5.65 -10.90
CA TYR A 177 17.05 -4.99 -11.12
C TYR A 177 16.86 -3.51 -11.41
N VAL A 178 17.94 -2.74 -11.27
CA VAL A 178 17.95 -1.31 -11.54
C VAL A 178 18.50 -1.05 -12.94
N SER A 179 17.75 -0.33 -13.76
CA SER A 179 18.19 0.21 -15.05
C SER A 179 17.63 1.61 -15.23
N ASP A 180 18.44 2.56 -15.70
CA ASP A 180 18.02 3.94 -15.98
C ASP A 180 17.20 4.62 -14.87
N ASN A 181 17.64 4.46 -13.61
CA ASN A 181 16.94 4.98 -12.42
C ASN A 181 15.51 4.44 -12.24
N GLN A 182 15.23 3.25 -12.77
CA GLN A 182 13.98 2.54 -12.59
C GLN A 182 14.25 1.11 -12.12
N ILE A 183 13.31 0.57 -11.34
CA ILE A 183 13.32 -0.84 -10.96
C ILE A 183 12.48 -1.59 -12.00
N LEU A 184 13.11 -2.54 -12.68
CA LEU A 184 12.49 -3.38 -13.69
C LEU A 184 12.50 -4.83 -13.22
N THR A 185 11.55 -5.61 -13.71
CA THR A 185 11.49 -7.05 -13.48
C THR A 185 12.04 -7.83 -14.67
N TYR A 186 12.56 -9.03 -14.41
CA TYR A 186 13.00 -9.97 -15.42
C TYR A 186 12.55 -11.39 -15.07
N ASP A 187 12.45 -12.27 -16.07
CA ASP A 187 12.11 -13.67 -15.83
C ASP A 187 13.36 -14.43 -15.39
N THR A 188 13.45 -14.77 -14.11
CA THR A 188 14.60 -15.50 -13.54
C THR A 188 14.84 -16.88 -14.18
N THR A 189 13.82 -17.42 -14.86
CA THR A 189 13.90 -18.69 -15.58
C THR A 189 14.73 -18.54 -16.85
N PHE A 190 14.42 -17.56 -17.69
CA PHE A 190 15.00 -17.43 -19.04
C PHE A 190 15.94 -16.26 -19.22
N GLU A 191 15.98 -15.34 -18.26
CA GLU A 191 16.78 -14.11 -18.29
C GLU A 191 17.70 -14.05 -17.07
N TYR A 192 18.78 -13.29 -17.19
CA TYR A 192 19.71 -13.01 -16.10
C TYR A 192 20.30 -11.61 -16.24
N ILE A 193 20.82 -11.07 -15.14
CA ILE A 193 21.57 -9.82 -15.14
C ILE A 193 23.05 -10.14 -15.21
N ASP A 194 23.75 -9.59 -16.19
CA ASP A 194 25.18 -9.79 -16.34
C ASP A 194 26.00 -8.96 -15.33
N HIS A 195 27.32 -9.15 -15.31
CA HIS A 195 28.22 -8.41 -14.41
C HIS A 195 28.24 -6.89 -14.66
N GLN A 196 27.70 -6.43 -15.79
CA GLN A 196 27.57 -5.01 -16.13
C GLN A 196 26.22 -4.43 -15.71
N GLY A 197 25.33 -5.25 -15.13
CA GLY A 197 23.99 -4.84 -14.72
C GLY A 197 22.97 -4.84 -15.88
N ILE A 198 23.31 -5.46 -17.01
CA ILE A 198 22.45 -5.47 -18.20
C ILE A 198 21.67 -6.78 -18.25
N LYS A 199 20.37 -6.68 -18.57
CA LYS A 199 19.51 -7.85 -18.79
C LYS A 199 19.89 -8.59 -20.06
N GLN A 200 20.17 -9.87 -19.92
CA GLN A 200 20.48 -10.79 -21.01
C GLN A 200 19.52 -11.98 -21.00
N THR A 201 19.23 -12.53 -22.17
CA THR A 201 18.50 -13.80 -22.30
C THR A 201 19.49 -14.96 -22.21
N LYS A 202 19.15 -15.98 -21.42
CA LYS A 202 19.95 -17.20 -21.30
C LYS A 202 20.05 -17.89 -22.65
N THR A 203 21.27 -18.26 -23.00
CA THR A 203 21.52 -19.09 -24.18
C THR A 203 20.97 -20.51 -23.95
N ARG A 204 20.66 -21.24 -25.03
CA ARG A 204 20.20 -22.63 -24.92
C ARG A 204 21.16 -23.51 -24.13
N LYS A 205 22.47 -23.27 -24.27
CA LYS A 205 23.49 -23.96 -23.48
C LYS A 205 23.28 -23.77 -21.98
N GLN A 206 23.09 -22.51 -21.55
CA GLN A 206 22.84 -22.19 -20.14
C GLN A 206 21.52 -22.82 -19.66
N LEU A 207 20.47 -22.78 -20.47
CA LEU A 207 19.18 -23.41 -20.13
C LEU A 207 19.29 -24.93 -19.96
N VAL A 208 20.15 -25.59 -20.74
CA VAL A 208 20.44 -27.03 -20.64
C VAL A 208 21.29 -27.32 -19.39
N ASP A 209 22.34 -26.53 -19.15
CA ASP A 209 23.23 -26.68 -18.00
C ASP A 209 22.45 -26.48 -16.68
N GLU A 210 21.53 -25.52 -16.64
CA GLU A 210 20.61 -25.27 -15.52
C GLU A 210 19.44 -26.27 -15.42
N LYS A 211 19.37 -27.24 -16.35
CA LYS A 211 18.30 -28.26 -16.44
C LYS A 211 16.89 -27.70 -16.61
N ILE A 212 16.77 -26.47 -17.10
CA ILE A 212 15.49 -25.85 -17.48
C ILE A 212 14.98 -26.51 -18.77
N ILE A 213 15.88 -26.75 -19.72
CA ILE A 213 15.60 -27.54 -20.93
C ILE A 213 16.25 -28.91 -20.77
N THR A 214 15.45 -29.95 -20.87
CA THR A 214 15.91 -31.34 -20.86
C THR A 214 15.44 -32.07 -22.11
N LEU A 215 16.08 -33.21 -22.43
CA LEU A 215 15.63 -34.06 -23.54
C LEU A 215 14.17 -34.49 -23.38
N GLU A 216 13.74 -34.81 -22.16
CA GLU A 216 12.37 -35.24 -21.90
C GLU A 216 11.36 -34.09 -22.05
N SER A 217 11.67 -32.89 -21.55
CA SER A 217 10.76 -31.73 -21.68
C SER A 217 10.57 -31.34 -23.15
N GLU A 218 11.64 -31.39 -23.96
CA GLU A 218 11.56 -31.12 -25.40
C GLU A 218 10.79 -32.23 -26.12
N LYS A 219 11.02 -33.51 -25.79
CA LYS A 219 10.24 -34.63 -26.33
C LYS A 219 8.77 -34.52 -25.97
N GLU A 220 8.42 -34.07 -24.77
CA GLU A 220 7.04 -33.84 -24.36
C GLU A 220 6.38 -32.74 -25.17
N LYS A 221 7.07 -31.60 -25.37
CA LYS A 221 6.64 -30.54 -26.27
C LYS A 221 6.38 -31.07 -27.69
N ALA A 222 7.28 -31.90 -28.21
CA ALA A 222 7.10 -32.52 -29.51
C ALA A 222 5.97 -33.55 -29.54
N ARG A 223 5.68 -34.26 -28.44
CA ARG A 223 4.51 -35.16 -28.36
C ARG A 223 3.21 -34.39 -28.49
N ALA A 224 3.11 -33.22 -27.84
CA ALA A 224 1.94 -32.35 -27.93
C ALA A 224 1.75 -31.80 -29.35
N GLU A 225 2.84 -31.39 -30.02
CA GLU A 225 2.73 -30.90 -31.40
C GLU A 225 2.45 -32.03 -32.40
N ARG A 226 3.05 -33.19 -32.19
CA ARG A 226 2.76 -34.42 -32.95
C ARG A 226 1.29 -34.79 -32.87
N GLU A 227 0.67 -34.65 -31.69
CA GLU A 227 -0.75 -34.97 -31.53
C GLU A 227 -1.63 -34.13 -32.46
N LYS A 228 -1.39 -32.82 -32.54
CA LYS A 228 -2.09 -31.93 -33.49
C LYS A 228 -1.83 -32.34 -34.93
N GLY A 229 -0.57 -32.60 -35.28
CA GLY A 229 -0.17 -33.02 -36.63
C GLY A 229 -0.81 -34.35 -37.07
N LEU A 230 -0.96 -35.29 -36.14
CA LEU A 230 -1.61 -36.59 -36.39
C LEU A 230 -3.13 -36.51 -36.38
N GLN A 231 -3.74 -35.59 -35.62
CA GLN A 231 -5.17 -35.31 -35.69
C GLN A 231 -5.56 -34.75 -37.07
N ALA A 232 -4.79 -33.79 -37.59
CA ALA A 232 -4.99 -33.26 -38.95
C ALA A 232 -4.84 -34.37 -40.00
N LEU A 233 -3.86 -35.25 -39.83
CA LEU A 233 -3.65 -36.42 -40.69
C LEU A 233 -4.83 -37.40 -40.63
N ASP A 234 -5.38 -37.67 -39.44
CA ASP A 234 -6.55 -38.56 -39.28
C ASP A 234 -7.80 -37.99 -39.96
N LEU A 235 -8.01 -36.67 -39.89
CA LEU A 235 -9.09 -36.01 -40.64
C LEU A 235 -8.90 -36.11 -42.15
N TYR A 236 -7.67 -35.93 -42.63
CA TYR A 236 -7.31 -36.13 -44.03
C TYR A 236 -7.59 -37.58 -44.47
N ASP A 237 -7.14 -38.58 -43.70
CA ASP A 237 -7.36 -40.00 -43.98
C ASP A 237 -8.87 -40.32 -44.08
N LYS A 238 -9.68 -39.78 -43.16
CA LYS A 238 -11.14 -39.90 -43.20
C LYS A 238 -11.75 -39.27 -44.45
N ALA A 239 -11.29 -38.09 -44.87
CA ALA A 239 -11.79 -37.42 -46.07
C ALA A 239 -11.46 -38.22 -47.35
N VAL A 240 -10.26 -38.80 -47.43
CA VAL A 240 -9.87 -39.70 -48.53
C VAL A 240 -10.75 -40.95 -48.54
N LEU A 241 -10.99 -41.57 -47.38
CA LEU A 241 -11.84 -42.77 -47.27
C LEU A 241 -13.31 -42.52 -47.65
N ARG A 242 -13.83 -41.32 -47.35
CA ARG A 242 -15.18 -40.90 -47.78
C ARG A 242 -15.27 -40.59 -49.28
N GLY A 243 -14.13 -40.42 -49.94
CA GLY A 243 -14.05 -40.02 -51.35
C GLY A 243 -14.15 -38.50 -51.57
N ASP A 244 -14.06 -37.69 -50.51
CA ASP A 244 -14.08 -36.22 -50.61
C ASP A 244 -12.78 -35.70 -51.26
N ILE A 245 -11.69 -36.47 -51.13
CA ILE A 245 -10.37 -36.17 -51.69
C ILE A 245 -9.90 -37.37 -52.51
N VAL A 246 -9.50 -37.11 -53.76
CA VAL A 246 -8.82 -38.09 -54.60
C VAL A 246 -7.30 -37.97 -54.35
N GLU A 247 -6.75 -38.89 -53.57
CA GLU A 247 -5.32 -38.94 -53.28
C GLU A 247 -4.53 -39.52 -54.47
N THR A 248 -3.45 -38.85 -54.88
CA THR A 248 -2.52 -39.37 -55.88
C THR A 248 -1.50 -40.32 -55.23
N PRO A 249 -0.87 -41.23 -55.98
CA PRO A 249 0.19 -42.09 -55.43
C PRO A 249 1.34 -41.30 -54.76
N GLU A 250 1.70 -40.14 -55.31
CA GLU A 250 2.69 -39.23 -54.74
C GLU A 250 2.19 -38.57 -53.45
N GLY A 251 0.91 -38.20 -53.39
CA GLY A 251 0.26 -37.68 -52.18
C GLY A 251 0.30 -38.68 -51.04
N LYS A 252 0.01 -39.96 -51.34
CA LYS A 252 0.08 -41.05 -50.38
C LYS A 252 1.49 -41.24 -49.81
N ILE A 253 2.50 -41.21 -50.66
CA ILE A 253 3.92 -41.30 -50.23
C ILE A 253 4.28 -40.11 -49.33
N SER A 254 3.88 -38.90 -49.71
CA SER A 254 4.14 -37.68 -48.93
C SER A 254 3.48 -37.75 -47.54
N ARG A 255 2.24 -38.23 -47.48
CA ARG A 255 1.49 -38.49 -46.24
C ARG A 255 2.19 -39.53 -45.36
N ASP A 256 2.58 -40.66 -45.93
CA ASP A 256 3.23 -41.75 -45.18
C ASP A 256 4.60 -41.33 -44.65
N ASN A 257 5.36 -40.55 -45.44
CA ASN A 257 6.63 -39.95 -45.01
C ASN A 257 6.41 -38.96 -43.87
N TYR A 258 5.39 -38.10 -43.95
CA TYR A 258 5.04 -37.16 -42.88
C TYR A 258 4.68 -37.88 -41.58
N ARG A 259 3.87 -38.94 -41.66
CA ARG A 259 3.51 -39.79 -40.52
C ARG A 259 4.74 -40.45 -39.90
N THR A 260 5.59 -41.04 -40.74
CA THR A 260 6.80 -41.74 -40.30
C THR A 260 7.78 -40.77 -39.64
N ALA A 261 8.00 -39.60 -40.23
CA ALA A 261 8.88 -38.57 -39.68
C ALA A 261 8.44 -38.12 -38.28
N TRP A 262 7.13 -37.97 -38.04
CA TRP A 262 6.59 -37.68 -36.70
C TRP A 262 6.81 -38.81 -35.69
N LEU A 263 6.72 -40.07 -36.12
CA LEU A 263 6.92 -41.24 -35.27
C LEU A 263 8.39 -41.48 -34.92
N GLU A 264 9.31 -41.16 -35.85
CA GLU A 264 10.75 -41.32 -35.65
C GLU A 264 11.41 -40.13 -34.93
N LEU A 265 10.76 -38.96 -34.90
CA LEU A 265 11.28 -37.76 -34.24
C LEU A 265 11.85 -38.02 -32.82
N PRO A 266 11.19 -38.78 -31.91
CA PRO A 266 11.75 -39.04 -30.58
C PRO A 266 13.03 -39.89 -30.58
N ASN A 267 13.22 -40.73 -31.60
CA ASN A 267 14.42 -41.54 -31.77
C ASN A 267 15.57 -40.71 -32.36
N ASN A 268 15.23 -39.77 -33.24
CA ASN A 268 16.18 -38.89 -33.90
C ASN A 268 16.61 -37.72 -33.00
N TYR A 269 15.81 -37.38 -31.99
CA TYR A 269 16.14 -36.33 -31.03
C TYR A 269 17.04 -36.82 -29.90
N VAL A 270 18.35 -36.71 -30.14
CA VAL A 270 19.41 -37.13 -29.21
C VAL A 270 20.22 -35.96 -28.63
N ASP A 271 20.23 -34.82 -29.33
CA ASP A 271 20.99 -33.63 -28.91
C ASP A 271 20.05 -32.51 -28.47
N VAL A 272 20.03 -32.25 -27.16
CA VAL A 272 19.22 -31.20 -26.54
C VAL A 272 19.66 -29.79 -26.98
N MET A 273 20.89 -29.63 -27.51
CA MET A 273 21.39 -28.35 -27.99
C MET A 273 20.72 -27.90 -29.28
N ILE A 274 20.12 -28.84 -30.03
CA ILE A 274 19.33 -28.54 -31.21
C ILE A 274 17.88 -28.30 -30.76
N PRO A 275 17.26 -27.16 -31.12
CA PRO A 275 15.84 -26.94 -30.86
C PRO A 275 15.01 -27.99 -31.58
N ILE A 276 14.15 -28.70 -30.85
CA ILE A 276 13.40 -29.83 -31.41
C ILE A 276 12.45 -29.41 -32.55
N GLU A 277 12.02 -28.15 -32.55
CA GLU A 277 11.15 -27.57 -33.57
C GLU A 277 11.81 -27.53 -34.96
N THR A 278 13.15 -27.47 -35.01
CA THR A 278 13.87 -27.51 -36.29
C THR A 278 13.77 -28.87 -36.97
N LEU A 279 13.40 -29.91 -36.23
CA LEU A 279 13.24 -31.27 -36.72
C LEU A 279 11.77 -31.60 -37.04
N TYR A 280 10.84 -30.68 -36.78
CA TYR A 280 9.42 -30.94 -37.04
C TYR A 280 9.18 -31.15 -38.54
N PRO A 281 8.48 -32.24 -38.92
CA PRO A 281 8.21 -32.50 -40.32
C PRO A 281 7.24 -31.46 -40.86
N ILE A 282 7.51 -30.99 -42.08
CA ILE A 282 6.66 -30.01 -42.75
C ILE A 282 5.40 -30.71 -43.25
N ALA A 283 4.23 -30.22 -42.82
CA ALA A 283 2.95 -30.77 -43.25
C ALA A 283 2.74 -30.59 -44.77
N PRO A 284 2.42 -31.66 -45.51
CA PRO A 284 1.99 -31.58 -46.90
C PRO A 284 0.77 -30.65 -47.05
N ALA A 285 0.68 -29.89 -48.15
CA ALA A 285 -0.38 -28.90 -48.35
C ALA A 285 -1.81 -29.48 -48.21
N ALA A 286 -2.00 -30.72 -48.67
CA ALA A 286 -3.28 -31.43 -48.57
C ALA A 286 -3.70 -31.74 -47.12
N ILE A 287 -2.73 -31.98 -46.22
CA ILE A 287 -2.96 -32.25 -44.79
C ILE A 287 -3.06 -30.93 -44.01
N LYS A 288 -2.29 -29.91 -44.42
CA LYS A 288 -2.32 -28.58 -43.80
C LYS A 288 -3.71 -27.93 -43.85
N TYR A 289 -4.54 -28.28 -44.82
CA TYR A 289 -5.95 -27.85 -44.88
C TYR A 289 -6.77 -28.29 -43.66
N PHE A 290 -6.36 -29.37 -42.98
CA PHE A 290 -7.05 -29.97 -41.83
C PHE A 290 -6.39 -29.62 -40.48
N ALA A 291 -5.33 -28.82 -40.48
CA ALA A 291 -4.56 -28.43 -39.30
C ALA A 291 -5.06 -27.14 -38.66
#